data_AF-A0A6D2I3G2-F1
#
_entry.id   AF-A0A6D2I3G2-F1
#
_cell.length_a   1.000
_cell.length_b   1.000
_cell.length_c   1.000
_cell.angle_alpha   90.00
_cell.angle_beta   90.00
_cell.angle_gamma   90.00
#
_symmetry.space_group_name_H-M   'P 1'
#
loop_
_entity.id
_entity.type
_entity.pdbx_description
1 polymer ?
#
loop_
_entity_poly.entity_id
_entity_poly.type
_entity_poly.pdbx_seq_one_letter_code
_entity_poly.pdbx_strand_id
1 'polypeptide(L)'
;MILPPFQISCRFDKMAATVLILINSKDPTTERVGPNLSVRGFHLIDKIKATLEAQCPSNVSCADIVAIATRDSVALAGGPSYNIPTGRRDGLKTNGDGVFDLLGPTASVAAFLKFFGDKLLNTFDAVALLGAHTVGVGSCDPFKDRLTNFNGTGQTDPSMDSGLVSK
;
A
#
# COMPACT_ATOMS: atom_id res chain seq x y z
N MET A 1 -3.61 -22.15 33.43
CA MET A 1 -4.48 -21.27 32.62
C MET A 1 -3.73 -21.04 31.31
N ILE A 2 -4.01 -21.86 30.30
CA ILE A 2 -3.39 -21.75 28.97
C ILE A 2 -4.22 -20.70 28.23
N LEU A 3 -3.67 -19.51 28.03
CA LEU A 3 -4.30 -18.51 27.17
C LEU A 3 -4.42 -19.11 25.76
N PRO A 4 -5.58 -18.99 25.08
CA PRO A 4 -5.72 -19.50 23.72
C PRO A 4 -4.68 -18.82 22.83
N PRO A 5 -4.23 -19.48 21.74
CA PRO A 5 -3.26 -18.89 20.83
C PRO A 5 -3.86 -17.61 20.29
N PHE A 6 -3.31 -16.46 20.69
CA PHE A 6 -3.60 -15.21 20.01
C PHE A 6 -3.20 -15.42 18.55
N GLN A 7 -4.18 -15.54 17.66
CA GLN A 7 -3.96 -15.36 16.23
C GLN A 7 -3.51 -13.91 16.05
N ILE A 8 -2.19 -13.67 16.11
CA ILE A 8 -1.58 -12.38 15.82
C ILE A 8 -1.62 -12.22 14.31
N SER A 9 -2.77 -11.78 13.80
CA SER A 9 -2.98 -11.54 12.38
C SER A 9 -2.50 -10.15 12.02
N CYS A 10 -1.66 -10.02 11.00
CA CYS A 10 -1.21 -8.72 10.55
C CYS A 10 -2.28 -8.07 9.67
N ARG A 11 -2.75 -6.88 10.06
CA ARG A 11 -3.87 -6.16 9.43
C ARG A 11 -3.45 -4.73 9.08
N PHE A 12 -4.12 -4.11 8.10
CA PHE A 12 -3.66 -2.85 7.50
C PHE A 12 -4.73 -1.75 7.50
N ASP A 13 -4.31 -0.54 7.85
CA ASP A 13 -5.20 0.64 7.85
C ASP A 13 -4.87 1.66 6.78
N LYS A 14 -3.58 1.85 6.44
CA LYS A 14 -3.17 2.86 5.45
C LYS A 14 -2.09 2.31 4.53
N MET A 15 -2.38 2.30 3.23
CA MET A 15 -1.40 2.08 2.18
C MET A 15 -1.01 3.43 1.57
N ALA A 16 -0.28 4.25 2.33
CA ALA A 16 0.51 5.36 1.77
C ALA A 16 1.98 4.96 1.85
N ALA A 17 2.85 5.59 1.05
CA ALA A 17 4.30 5.37 1.10
C ALA A 17 4.94 5.45 2.50
N THR A 18 4.24 6.04 3.47
CA THR A 18 4.45 5.80 4.90
C THR A 18 3.51 4.69 5.36
N VAL A 19 3.99 3.46 5.34
CA VAL A 19 3.28 2.27 5.83
C VAL A 19 3.03 2.44 7.34
N LEU A 20 1.78 2.75 7.72
CA LEU A 20 1.32 2.68 9.09
C LEU A 20 0.58 1.34 9.25
N ILE A 21 1.25 0.37 9.87
CA ILE A 21 0.70 -0.96 10.18
C ILE A 21 0.24 -0.98 11.62
N LEU A 22 -1.01 -1.38 11.81
CA LEU A 22 -1.67 -1.47 13.11
C LEU A 22 -2.20 -2.88 13.26
N ILE A 23 -1.82 -3.54 14.36
CA ILE A 23 -2.22 -4.92 14.62
C ILE A 23 -2.69 -5.04 16.03
N ASN A 24 -4.01 -5.16 16.14
CA ASN A 24 -4.70 -6.25 16.82
C ASN A 24 -6.21 -6.00 16.65
N SER A 25 -6.64 -5.80 15.41
CA SER A 25 -8.02 -5.44 15.14
C SER A 25 -8.66 -6.51 14.27
N LYS A 26 -9.68 -7.16 14.82
CA LYS A 26 -10.65 -7.93 14.03
C LYS A 26 -11.67 -7.01 13.35
N ASP A 27 -11.42 -5.69 13.35
CA ASP A 27 -12.34 -4.71 12.82
C ASP A 27 -12.29 -4.73 11.29
N PRO A 28 -13.36 -5.18 10.61
CA PRO A 28 -13.42 -5.21 9.15
C PRO A 28 -13.50 -3.81 8.53
N THR A 29 -13.61 -2.75 9.34
CA THR A 29 -13.85 -1.38 8.86
C THR A 29 -12.69 -0.74 8.11
N THR A 30 -11.46 -1.28 8.17
CA THR A 30 -10.30 -0.66 7.53
C THR A 30 -9.77 -1.41 6.31
N GLU A 31 -9.81 -2.75 6.32
CA GLU A 31 -9.24 -3.57 5.24
C GLU A 31 -10.12 -3.69 4.00
N ARG A 32 -11.44 -3.55 4.17
CA ARG A 32 -12.44 -3.78 3.11
C ARG A 32 -13.29 -2.55 2.85
N VAL A 33 -12.66 -1.39 2.91
CA VAL A 33 -13.32 -0.09 2.68
C VAL A 33 -12.49 0.74 1.72
N GLY A 34 -13.15 1.51 0.86
CA GLY A 34 -12.50 2.48 -0.02
C GLY A 34 -11.38 1.87 -0.88
N PRO A 35 -10.23 2.56 -1.02
CA PRO A 35 -9.10 2.08 -1.82
C PRO A 35 -8.53 0.72 -1.39
N ASN A 36 -8.70 0.34 -0.10
CA ASN A 36 -8.17 -0.91 0.44
C ASN A 36 -8.85 -2.16 -0.13
N LEU A 37 -10.03 -2.03 -0.78
CA LEU A 37 -10.68 -3.13 -1.51
C LEU A 37 -9.80 -3.75 -2.60
N SER A 38 -8.82 -3.01 -3.11
CA SER A 38 -7.87 -3.48 -4.13
C SER A 38 -6.65 -4.21 -3.58
N VAL A 39 -6.39 -4.09 -2.27
CA VAL A 39 -5.20 -4.64 -1.60
C VAL A 39 -5.33 -6.15 -1.47
N ARG A 40 -4.20 -6.84 -1.64
CA ARG A 40 -4.11 -8.31 -1.69
C ARG A 40 -2.92 -8.78 -0.86
N GLY A 41 -2.85 -10.09 -0.60
CA GLY A 41 -1.67 -10.70 0.02
C GLY A 41 -1.70 -10.73 1.56
N PHE A 42 -2.80 -10.34 2.21
CA PHE A 42 -2.96 -10.44 3.67
C PHE A 42 -2.61 -11.83 4.23
N HIS A 43 -3.06 -12.89 3.55
CA HIS A 43 -2.78 -14.28 3.93
C HIS A 43 -1.28 -14.63 3.93
N LEU A 44 -0.49 -13.99 3.05
CA LEU A 44 0.95 -14.22 2.97
C LEU A 44 1.64 -13.61 4.19
N ILE A 45 1.23 -12.41 4.59
CA ILE A 45 1.75 -11.74 5.78
C ILE A 45 1.41 -12.54 7.04
N ASP A 46 0.17 -13.04 7.16
CA ASP A 46 -0.24 -13.91 8.27
C ASP A 46 0.61 -15.19 8.32
N LYS A 47 0.91 -15.80 7.16
CA LYS A 47 1.78 -16.99 7.10
C LYS A 47 3.23 -16.68 7.51
N ILE A 48 3.78 -15.54 7.10
CA ILE A 48 5.11 -15.09 7.52
C ILE A 48 5.13 -14.90 9.04
N LYS A 49 4.15 -14.20 9.59
CA LYS A 49 4.04 -13.97 11.04
C LYS A 49 3.93 -15.27 11.83
N ALA A 50 3.09 -16.21 11.40
CA ALA A 50 2.96 -17.51 12.05
C ALA A 50 4.28 -18.30 12.06
N THR A 51 5.02 -18.24 10.95
CA THR A 51 6.34 -18.90 10.85
C THR A 51 7.36 -18.26 11.77
N LEU A 52 7.39 -16.93 11.84
CA LEU A 52 8.29 -16.19 12.73
C LEU A 52 7.94 -16.39 14.21
N GLU A 53 6.67 -16.37 14.57
CA GLU A 53 6.25 -16.63 15.96
C GLU A 53 6.61 -18.04 16.44
N ALA A 54 6.63 -19.03 15.55
CA ALA A 54 7.08 -20.38 15.87
C ALA A 54 8.58 -20.48 16.17
N GLN A 55 9.40 -19.56 15.63
CA GLN A 55 10.86 -19.56 15.78
C GLN A 55 11.35 -18.55 16.82
N CYS A 56 10.76 -17.36 16.83
CA CYS A 56 11.10 -16.25 17.71
C CYS A 56 9.82 -15.59 18.24
N PRO A 57 9.19 -16.19 19.29
CA PRO A 57 7.94 -15.71 19.85
C PRO A 57 8.01 -14.24 20.27
N SER A 58 7.01 -13.46 19.87
CA SER A 58 6.79 -12.06 20.27
C SER A 58 7.96 -11.10 19.98
N ASN A 59 8.80 -11.41 19.00
CA ASN A 59 10.03 -10.63 18.75
C ASN A 59 9.95 -9.75 17.49
N VAL A 60 9.23 -10.19 16.46
CA VAL A 60 9.16 -9.47 15.17
C VAL A 60 7.79 -8.80 15.01
N SER A 61 7.77 -7.47 14.92
CA SER A 61 6.56 -6.71 14.62
C SER A 61 6.12 -6.95 13.19
N CYS A 62 4.82 -6.91 12.90
CA CYS A 62 4.46 -7.01 11.49
C CYS A 62 4.72 -5.72 10.71
N ALA A 63 4.84 -4.59 11.39
CA ALA A 63 5.37 -3.38 10.78
C ALA A 63 6.71 -3.64 10.09
N ASP A 64 7.61 -4.38 10.75
CA ASP A 64 8.88 -4.80 10.15
C ASP A 64 8.70 -5.93 9.12
N ILE A 65 7.78 -6.89 9.34
CA ILE A 65 7.48 -7.95 8.34
C ILE A 65 7.12 -7.34 6.99
N VAL A 66 6.22 -6.37 6.95
CA VAL A 66 5.79 -5.77 5.67
C VAL A 66 6.90 -4.95 5.05
N ALA A 67 7.66 -4.20 5.86
CA ALA A 67 8.78 -3.42 5.38
C ALA A 67 9.83 -4.33 4.71
N ILE A 68 10.17 -5.43 5.37
CA ILE A 68 11.08 -6.47 4.88
C ILE A 68 10.49 -7.17 3.64
N ALA A 69 9.25 -7.61 3.69
CA ALA A 69 8.58 -8.29 2.57
C ALA A 69 8.49 -7.39 1.33
N THR A 70 8.28 -6.08 1.51
CA THR A 70 8.28 -5.09 0.43
C THR A 70 9.65 -5.02 -0.24
N ARG A 71 10.72 -4.86 0.54
CA ARG A 71 12.10 -4.88 0.03
C ARG A 71 12.39 -6.17 -0.72
N ASP A 72 12.06 -7.32 -0.14
CA ASP A 72 12.33 -8.63 -0.74
C ASP A 72 11.53 -8.80 -2.05
N SER A 73 10.31 -8.28 -2.11
CA SER A 73 9.49 -8.30 -3.33
C SER A 73 10.09 -7.42 -4.44
N VAL A 74 10.64 -6.24 -4.09
CA VAL A 74 11.36 -5.38 -5.04
C VAL A 74 12.58 -6.11 -5.62
N ALA A 75 13.39 -6.75 -4.78
CA ALA A 75 14.55 -7.50 -5.22
C ALA A 75 14.16 -8.69 -6.13
N LEU A 76 13.11 -9.44 -5.76
CA LEU A 76 12.58 -10.55 -6.57
C LEU A 76 12.03 -10.10 -7.92
N ALA A 77 11.51 -8.87 -8.00
CA ALA A 77 11.05 -8.25 -9.25
C ALA A 77 12.21 -7.70 -10.13
N GLY A 78 13.46 -7.89 -9.73
CA GLY A 78 14.65 -7.39 -10.44
C GLY A 78 15.06 -5.96 -10.06
N GLY A 79 14.46 -5.40 -9.01
CA GLY A 79 14.83 -4.09 -8.47
C GLY A 79 16.07 -4.12 -7.56
N PRO A 80 16.44 -2.97 -6.98
CA PRO A 80 17.60 -2.88 -6.11
C PRO A 80 17.42 -3.68 -4.82
N SER A 81 18.52 -4.27 -4.34
CA SER A 81 18.61 -4.79 -2.99
C SER A 81 19.20 -3.71 -2.07
N TYR A 82 18.56 -3.50 -0.92
CA TYR A 82 18.99 -2.51 0.06
C TYR A 82 18.64 -2.96 1.47
N ASN A 83 19.42 -2.52 2.47
CA ASN A 83 19.10 -2.81 3.85
C ASN A 83 17.94 -1.94 4.33
N ILE A 84 17.02 -2.53 5.11
CA ILE A 84 15.93 -1.80 5.73
C ILE A 84 16.15 -1.73 7.24
N PRO A 85 16.13 -0.53 7.86
CA PRO A 85 16.15 -0.43 9.31
C PRO A 85 14.94 -1.15 9.91
N THR A 86 15.16 -1.91 10.99
CA THR A 86 14.13 -2.61 11.76
C THR A 86 13.97 -1.99 13.15
N GLY A 87 13.01 -2.46 13.93
CA GLY A 87 12.65 -1.94 15.25
C GLY A 87 11.32 -1.18 15.26
N ARG A 88 10.53 -1.22 14.17
CA ARG A 88 9.18 -0.66 14.18
C ARG A 88 8.32 -1.46 15.16
N ARG A 89 7.35 -0.80 15.78
CA ARG A 89 6.38 -1.42 16.67
C ARG A 89 4.99 -1.39 16.05
N ASP A 90 4.22 -2.43 16.29
CA ASP A 90 2.83 -2.49 15.88
C ASP A 90 2.02 -1.52 16.75
N GLY A 91 1.17 -0.69 16.16
CA GLY A 91 0.31 0.19 16.95
C GLY A 91 -1.00 -0.49 17.38
N LEU A 92 -1.67 0.14 18.35
CA LEU A 92 -2.70 -0.49 19.19
C LEU A 92 -4.15 -0.19 18.80
N LYS A 93 -4.39 0.73 17.88
CA LYS A 93 -5.73 1.17 17.46
C LYS A 93 -5.74 1.31 15.97
N THR A 94 -6.87 1.02 15.34
CA THR A 94 -7.07 1.24 13.92
C THR A 94 -7.65 2.62 13.61
N ASN A 95 -7.33 3.19 12.44
CA ASN A 95 -7.92 4.45 11.94
C ASN A 95 -8.67 4.21 10.62
N GLY A 96 -9.96 3.89 10.72
CA GLY A 96 -10.82 3.61 9.56
C GLY A 96 -11.07 4.82 8.67
N ASP A 97 -11.21 6.03 9.23
CA ASP A 97 -11.35 7.25 8.44
C ASP A 97 -10.08 7.53 7.61
N GLY A 98 -8.95 7.09 8.16
CA GLY A 98 -7.65 7.25 7.55
C GLY A 98 -7.47 6.55 6.19
N VAL A 99 -8.34 5.61 5.83
CA VAL A 99 -8.36 4.92 4.53
C VAL A 99 -8.65 5.89 3.38
N PHE A 100 -9.35 6.98 3.66
CA PHE A 100 -9.71 8.00 2.66
C PHE A 100 -8.67 9.12 2.53
N ASP A 101 -7.63 9.13 3.38
CA ASP A 101 -6.53 10.11 3.29
C ASP A 101 -5.51 9.74 2.19
N LEU A 102 -5.90 8.97 1.17
CA LEU A 102 -5.03 8.57 0.07
C LEU A 102 -5.30 9.44 -1.16
N LEU A 103 -4.23 9.73 -1.92
CA LEU A 103 -4.40 10.37 -3.21
C LEU A 103 -5.09 9.44 -4.20
N GLY A 104 -6.14 9.97 -4.83
CA GLY A 104 -6.82 9.30 -5.93
C GLY A 104 -5.98 9.33 -7.22
N PRO A 105 -6.33 8.45 -8.19
CA PRO A 105 -5.63 8.33 -9.47
C PRO A 105 -5.74 9.58 -10.37
N THR A 106 -6.69 10.47 -10.08
CA THR A 106 -6.94 11.71 -10.81
C THR A 106 -6.31 12.94 -10.16
N ALA A 107 -5.51 12.76 -9.09
CA ALA A 107 -4.85 13.85 -8.39
C ALA A 107 -3.89 14.64 -9.31
N SER A 108 -3.87 15.96 -9.16
CA SER A 108 -2.92 16.81 -9.87
C SER A 108 -1.49 16.62 -9.38
N VAL A 109 -0.50 16.98 -10.20
CA VAL A 109 0.92 16.94 -9.80
C VAL A 109 1.16 17.78 -8.53
N ALA A 110 0.49 18.93 -8.39
CA ALA A 110 0.61 19.76 -7.20
C ALA A 110 0.08 19.06 -5.94
N ALA A 111 -1.08 18.39 -6.04
CA ALA A 111 -1.63 17.60 -4.93
C ALA A 111 -0.74 16.40 -4.59
N PHE A 112 -0.18 15.75 -5.61
CA PHE A 112 0.81 14.68 -5.48
C PHE A 112 2.04 15.13 -4.68
N LEU A 113 2.70 16.20 -5.12
CA LEU A 113 3.88 16.72 -4.43
C LEU A 113 3.57 17.20 -3.01
N LYS A 114 2.40 17.83 -2.80
CA LYS A 114 1.97 18.24 -1.46
C LYS A 114 1.81 17.04 -0.53
N PHE A 115 1.12 15.99 -0.98
CA PHE A 115 0.87 14.80 -0.16
C PHE A 115 2.16 14.14 0.33
N PHE A 116 3.16 14.00 -0.54
CA PHE A 116 4.47 13.47 -0.14
C PHE A 116 5.27 14.47 0.71
N GLY A 117 5.15 15.78 0.43
CA GLY A 117 5.73 16.83 1.27
C GLY A 117 5.21 16.80 2.71
N ASP A 118 3.91 16.57 2.90
CA ASP A 118 3.29 16.40 4.23
C ASP A 118 3.83 15.15 4.99
N LYS A 119 4.55 14.26 4.28
CA LYS A 119 5.23 13.07 4.82
C LYS A 119 6.74 13.24 4.93
N LEU A 120 7.24 14.48 4.80
CA LEU A 120 8.67 14.81 4.84
C LEU A 120 9.47 14.18 3.68
N LEU A 121 8.82 13.93 2.55
CA LEU A 121 9.45 13.42 1.33
C LEU A 121 9.53 14.55 0.31
N ASN A 122 10.72 14.72 -0.30
CA ASN A 122 10.93 15.77 -1.29
C ASN A 122 10.40 15.33 -2.68
N THR A 123 10.52 16.21 -3.68
CA THR A 123 10.09 15.92 -5.06
C THR A 123 10.79 14.70 -5.66
N PHE A 124 12.08 14.52 -5.38
CA PHE A 124 12.83 13.37 -5.87
C PHE A 124 12.27 12.07 -5.26
N ASP A 125 12.04 12.04 -3.95
CA ASP A 125 11.47 10.89 -3.25
C ASP A 125 10.07 10.55 -3.79
N ALA A 126 9.22 11.57 -3.98
CA ALA A 126 7.88 11.39 -4.51
C ALA A 126 7.91 10.76 -5.92
N VAL A 127 8.71 11.31 -6.83
CA VAL A 127 8.84 10.77 -8.19
C VAL A 127 9.46 9.36 -8.19
N ALA A 128 10.46 9.11 -7.34
CA ALA A 128 11.03 7.77 -7.21
C ALA A 128 9.98 6.73 -6.78
N LEU A 129 9.06 7.10 -5.90
CA LEU A 129 7.99 6.21 -5.42
C LEU A 129 6.89 5.94 -6.45
N LEU A 130 6.71 6.79 -7.47
CA LEU A 130 5.87 6.45 -8.63
C LEU A 130 6.40 5.24 -9.40
N GLY A 131 7.70 4.95 -9.29
CA GLY A 131 8.32 3.75 -9.85
C GLY A 131 7.70 2.44 -9.36
N ALA A 132 6.98 2.45 -8.23
CA ALA A 132 6.24 1.28 -7.75
C ALA A 132 5.17 0.80 -8.74
N HIS A 133 4.69 1.65 -9.65
CA HIS A 133 3.76 1.27 -10.73
C HIS A 133 4.45 0.54 -11.91
N THR A 134 5.76 0.28 -11.85
CA THR A 134 6.47 -0.51 -12.87
C THR A 134 6.06 -1.98 -12.89
N VAL A 135 5.45 -2.48 -11.81
CA VAL A 135 4.92 -3.84 -11.67
C VAL A 135 3.51 -3.79 -11.10
N GLY A 136 2.76 -4.88 -11.26
CA GLY A 136 1.40 -5.01 -10.77
C GLY A 136 0.34 -4.75 -11.83
N VAL A 137 -0.90 -4.58 -11.38
CA VAL A 137 -2.09 -4.41 -12.24
C VAL A 137 -3.05 -3.42 -11.62
N GLY A 138 -3.71 -2.61 -12.46
CA GLY A 138 -4.83 -1.75 -12.07
C GLY A 138 -6.15 -2.29 -12.60
N SER A 139 -7.25 -2.04 -11.89
CA SER A 139 -8.60 -2.20 -12.46
C SER A 139 -8.86 -1.08 -13.49
N CYS A 140 -9.91 -1.21 -14.32
CA CYS A 140 -10.23 -0.21 -15.34
C CYS A 140 -10.76 1.10 -14.74
N ASP A 141 -11.54 1.03 -13.65
CA ASP A 141 -12.28 2.18 -13.12
C ASP A 141 -11.39 3.40 -12.79
N PRO A 142 -10.21 3.26 -12.16
CA PRO A 142 -9.31 4.37 -11.82
C PRO A 142 -8.90 5.28 -12.99
N PHE A 143 -8.86 4.78 -14.23
CA PHE A 143 -8.43 5.54 -15.40
C PHE A 143 -9.44 5.56 -16.54
N LYS A 144 -10.64 4.97 -16.35
CA LYS A 144 -11.69 4.87 -17.36
C LYS A 144 -12.10 6.23 -17.94
N ASP A 145 -12.13 7.28 -17.10
CA ASP A 145 -12.47 8.64 -17.54
C ASP A 145 -11.57 9.11 -18.70
N ARG A 146 -10.27 8.80 -18.61
CA ARG A 146 -9.27 9.14 -19.62
C ARG A 146 -9.49 8.44 -20.96
N LEU A 147 -10.25 7.34 -20.98
CA LEU A 147 -10.54 6.58 -22.20
C LEU A 147 -11.83 7.02 -22.90
N THR A 148 -12.76 7.70 -22.23
CA THR A 148 -14.10 7.93 -22.80
C THR A 148 -14.69 9.30 -22.58
N ASN A 149 -14.32 10.03 -21.52
CA ASN A 149 -14.97 11.29 -21.17
C ASN A 149 -14.05 12.22 -20.36
N PHE A 150 -12.81 12.36 -20.80
CA PHE A 150 -11.77 13.05 -20.04
C PHE A 150 -12.22 14.47 -19.68
N ASN A 151 -12.30 14.78 -18.38
CA ASN A 151 -12.79 16.07 -17.86
C ASN A 151 -14.15 16.51 -18.42
N GLY A 152 -15.05 15.56 -18.72
CA GLY A 152 -16.40 15.86 -19.21
C GLY A 152 -16.48 16.29 -20.68
N THR A 153 -15.40 16.10 -21.45
CA THR A 153 -15.33 16.53 -22.86
C THR A 153 -16.02 15.58 -23.85
N GLY A 154 -16.40 14.38 -23.40
CA GLY A 154 -16.85 13.28 -24.25
C GLY A 154 -15.75 12.68 -25.13
N GLN A 155 -14.49 13.01 -24.85
CA GLN A 155 -13.32 12.59 -25.65
C GLN A 155 -12.29 11.87 -24.77
N THR A 156 -11.36 11.19 -25.42
CA THR A 156 -10.19 10.58 -24.78
C THR A 156 -9.22 11.65 -24.29
N ASP A 157 -8.44 11.33 -23.26
CA ASP A 157 -7.39 12.22 -22.77
C ASP A 157 -6.31 12.40 -23.86
N PRO A 158 -6.07 13.63 -24.34
CA PRO A 158 -5.11 13.89 -25.41
C PRO A 158 -3.65 13.59 -25.04
N SER A 159 -3.34 13.39 -23.76
CA SER A 159 -2.02 12.97 -23.28
C SER A 159 -1.80 11.46 -23.32
N MET A 160 -2.83 10.66 -23.62
CA MET A 160 -2.70 9.22 -23.78
C MET A 160 -2.22 8.85 -25.18
N ASP A 161 -1.37 7.83 -25.26
CA ASP A 161 -0.96 7.25 -26.55
C ASP A 161 -2.17 6.63 -27.27
N SER A 162 -2.39 7.01 -28.53
CA SER A 162 -3.56 6.59 -29.30
C SER A 162 -3.56 5.09 -29.62
N GLY A 163 -2.39 4.45 -29.67
CA GLY A 163 -2.25 3.00 -29.86
C GLY A 163 -2.58 2.18 -28.61
N LEU A 164 -2.53 2.81 -27.42
CA LEU A 164 -3.00 2.20 -26.17
C LEU A 164 -4.50 2.38 -25.95
N VAL A 165 -5.07 3.51 -26.39
CA VAL A 165 -6.49 3.83 -26.22
C VAL A 165 -7.40 3.00 -27.13
N SER A 166 -6.89 2.55 -28.29
CA SER A 166 -7.65 1.84 -29.33
C SER A 166 -7.68 0.31 -29.18
N LYS A 167 -7.12 -0.24 -28.09
CA LYS A 167 -7.11 -1.67 -27.76
C LYS A 167 -8.19 -2.03 -26.76
#